data_AF-A0A101GTF2-F1
#
_entry.id   AF-A0A101GTF2-F1
#
_cell.length_a   1.000
_cell.length_b   1.000
_cell.length_c   1.000
_cell.angle_alpha   90.00
_cell.angle_beta   90.00
_cell.angle_gamma   90.00
#
_symmetry.space_group_name_H-M   'P 1'
#
loop_
_entity.id
_entity.type
_entity.pdbx_description
1 polymer ?
#
loop_
_entity_poly.entity_id
_entity_poly.type
_entity_poly.pdbx_seq_one_letter_code
_entity_poly.pdbx_strand_id
1 'polypeptide(L)' 'MSTFSDRLKKLRSSKKLSQLDLAKEIGVSQRAVSYYELGEEDIPTLEVLIKIADFFDVTLDYLVGRRDKQ' A
#
# COMPACT_ATOMS: atom_id res chain seq x y z
N MET A 1 12.37 -3.21 -11.18
CA MET A 1 12.11 -3.02 -9.74
C MET A 1 10.69 -2.51 -9.61
N SER A 2 9.84 -3.20 -8.85
CA SER A 2 8.46 -2.75 -8.60
C SER A 2 8.47 -1.64 -7.54
N THR A 3 7.78 -0.54 -7.80
CA THR A 3 7.65 0.57 -6.85
C THR A 3 6.65 0.24 -5.73
N PHE A 4 6.58 1.10 -4.71
CA PHE A 4 5.53 1.03 -3.69
C PHE A 4 4.12 1.00 -4.30
N SER A 5 3.85 1.88 -5.28
CA SER A 5 2.55 1.98 -5.95
C SER A 5 2.16 0.66 -6.64
N ASP A 6 3.10 0.02 -7.35
CA ASP A 6 2.87 -1.28 -7.99
C ASP A 6 2.54 -2.37 -6.96
N ARG A 7 3.32 -2.43 -5.86
CA ARG A 7 3.16 -3.46 -4.83
C ARG A 7 1.86 -3.29 -4.06
N LEU A 8 1.51 -2.06 -3.70
CA LEU A 8 0.24 -1.76 -3.02
C LEU A 8 -0.95 -2.21 -3.88
N LYS A 9 -0.96 -1.83 -5.16
CA LYS A 9 -2.03 -2.21 -6.10
C LYS A 9 -2.12 -3.72 -6.27
N LYS A 10 -0.98 -4.40 -6.33
CA LYS A 10 -0.92 -5.87 -6.41
C LYS A 10 -1.48 -6.54 -5.16
N LEU A 11 -1.06 -6.10 -3.97
CA LEU A 11 -1.53 -6.62 -2.68
C LEU A 11 -3.03 -6.38 -2.49
N ARG A 12 -3.53 -5.18 -2.81
CA ARG A 12 -4.97 -4.89 -2.75
C ARG A 12 -5.76 -5.82 -3.68
N SER A 13 -5.28 -5.98 -4.90
CA SER A 13 -5.96 -6.80 -5.91
C SER A 13 -5.92 -8.30 -5.57
N SER A 14 -4.85 -8.80 -4.94
CA SER A 14 -4.76 -10.20 -4.51
C SER A 14 -5.77 -10.55 -3.42
N LYS A 15 -6.09 -9.59 -2.54
CA LYS A 15 -7.16 -9.71 -1.54
C LYS A 15 -8.55 -9.36 -2.09
N LYS A 16 -8.69 -9.05 -3.39
CA LYS A 16 -9.95 -8.64 -4.05
C LYS A 16 -10.63 -7.43 -3.40
N LEU A 17 -9.85 -6.51 -2.84
CA LEU A 17 -10.37 -5.31 -2.17
C LEU A 17 -10.58 -4.18 -3.17
N SER A 18 -11.63 -3.39 -3.00
CA SER A 18 -11.71 -2.08 -3.65
C SER A 18 -10.75 -1.09 -2.97
N GLN A 19 -10.46 0.04 -3.63
CA GLN A 19 -9.65 1.10 -3.01
C GLN A 19 -10.33 1.67 -1.75
N LEU A 20 -11.68 1.71 -1.74
CA LEU A 20 -12.45 2.14 -0.59
C LEU A 20 -12.35 1.16 0.58
N ASP A 21 -12.34 -0.15 0.30
CA ASP A 21 -12.20 -1.16 1.36
C ASP A 21 -10.84 -1.05 2.01
N LEU A 22 -9.77 -1.00 1.22
CA LEU A 22 -8.41 -0.80 1.75
C LEU A 22 -8.29 0.50 2.55
N ALA A 23 -8.90 1.58 2.06
CA ALA A 23 -8.87 2.88 2.74
C ALA A 23 -9.48 2.81 4.15
N LYS A 24 -10.59 2.07 4.31
CA LYS A 24 -11.23 1.85 5.62
C LYS A 24 -10.32 1.06 6.57
N GLU A 25 -9.66 0.01 6.07
CA GLU A 25 -8.78 -0.84 6.89
C GLU A 25 -7.55 -0.09 7.41
N ILE A 26 -6.94 0.76 6.58
CA ILE A 26 -5.73 1.50 6.96
C ILE A 26 -6.01 2.91 7.52
N GLY A 27 -7.28 3.30 7.60
CA GLY A 27 -7.74 4.55 8.21
C GLY A 27 -7.43 5.81 7.40
N VAL A 28 -7.55 5.75 6.07
CA VAL A 28 -7.31 6.89 5.16
C VAL A 28 -8.51 7.13 4.23
N SER A 29 -8.46 8.18 3.42
CA SER A 29 -9.48 8.40 2.38
C SER A 29 -9.26 7.49 1.16
N GLN A 30 -10.34 7.15 0.44
CA GLN A 30 -10.23 6.43 -0.83
C GLN A 30 -9.30 7.16 -1.82
N ARG A 31 -9.35 8.49 -1.84
CA ARG A 31 -8.51 9.33 -2.70
C ARG A 31 -7.03 9.15 -2.36
N ALA A 32 -6.67 9.03 -1.08
CA ALA A 32 -5.30 8.76 -0.66
C ALA A 32 -4.81 7.41 -1.20
N VAL A 33 -5.62 6.34 -1.09
CA VAL A 33 -5.27 5.04 -1.69
C VAL A 33 -5.09 5.13 -3.21
N SER A 34 -5.97 5.89 -3.89
CA SER A 34 -5.80 6.12 -5.33
C SER A 34 -4.48 6.82 -5.65
N TYR A 35 -4.08 7.83 -4.89
CA TYR A 35 -2.81 8.53 -5.10
C TYR A 35 -1.61 7.64 -4.82
N TYR A 36 -1.66 6.83 -3.77
CA TYR A 36 -0.64 5.84 -3.48
C TYR A 36 -0.44 4.85 -4.64
N GLU A 37 -1.53 4.40 -5.27
CA GLU A 37 -1.47 3.48 -6.42
C GLU A 37 -1.09 4.15 -7.74
N LEU A 38 -1.29 5.45 -7.88
CA LEU A 38 -0.85 6.23 -9.05
C LEU A 38 0.62 6.66 -8.95
N GLY A 39 1.16 6.69 -7.73
CA GLY A 39 2.52 7.17 -7.48
C GLY A 39 2.64 8.70 -7.54
N GLU A 40 1.53 9.41 -7.34
CA GLU A 40 1.50 10.89 -7.35
C GLU A 40 1.74 11.44 -5.93
N GLU A 41 2.85 12.18 -5.81
CA GLU A 41 3.33 13.14 -4.79
C GLU A 41 3.20 12.91 -3.28
N ASP A 42 2.40 11.98 -2.77
CA ASP A 42 2.32 11.71 -1.32
C ASP A 42 2.72 10.28 -0.99
N ILE A 43 3.98 10.12 -0.55
CA ILE A 43 4.38 8.91 0.17
C ILE A 43 3.53 8.86 1.46
N PRO A 44 2.87 7.73 1.77
CA PRO A 44 2.09 7.62 3.00
C PRO A 44 2.97 7.92 4.21
N THR A 45 2.37 8.43 5.28
CA THR A 45 3.10 8.58 6.54
C THR A 45 3.63 7.22 7.01
N LEU A 46 4.68 7.23 7.83
CA LEU A 46 5.23 5.99 8.38
C LEU A 46 4.16 5.14 9.08
N GLU A 47 3.23 5.78 9.79
CA GLU A 47 2.11 5.09 10.44
C GLU A 47 1.22 4.36 9.43
N VAL A 48 0.87 4.99 8.31
CA VAL A 48 0.07 4.36 7.25
C VAL A 48 0.84 3.22 6.58
N LEU A 49 2.14 3.40 6.34
CA LEU A 49 2.99 2.34 5.80
C LEU A 49 3.05 1.11 6.71
N ILE A 50 3.17 1.31 8.03
CA ILE A 50 3.13 0.23 9.02
C ILE A 50 1.77 -0.46 8.98
N LYS A 51 0.66 0.28 8.99
CA LYS A 51 -0.70 -0.30 8.89
C LYS A 51 -0.89 -1.14 7.63
N ILE A 52 -0.40 -0.66 6.48
CA ILE A 52 -0.44 -1.41 5.22
C ILE A 52 0.38 -2.70 5.34
N ALA A 53 1.61 -2.61 5.87
CA ALA A 53 2.50 -3.74 6.05
C ALA A 53 1.87 -4.82 6.94
N ASP A 54 1.33 -4.41 8.10
CA ASP A 54 0.64 -5.29 9.04
C ASP A 54 -0.63 -5.90 8.43
N PHE A 55 -1.44 -5.10 7.72
CA PHE A 55 -2.68 -5.57 7.09
C PHE A 55 -2.43 -6.64 6.01
N PHE A 56 -1.34 -6.51 5.26
CA PHE A 56 -0.97 -7.47 4.21
C PHE A 56 -0.01 -8.56 4.69
N ASP A 57 0.44 -8.53 5.95
CA ASP A 57 1.44 -9.43 6.52
C ASP A 57 2.75 -9.46 5.70
N VAL A 58 3.25 -8.26 5.36
CA VAL A 58 4.49 -8.06 4.59
C VAL A 58 5.48 -7.17 5.34
N THR A 59 6.77 -7.30 5.04
CA THR A 59 7.77 -6.39 5.60
C THR A 59 7.69 -5.01 4.95
N LEU A 60 8.08 -3.98 5.69
CA LEU A 60 8.16 -2.62 5.15
C LEU A 60 9.14 -2.53 3.97
N ASP A 61 10.26 -3.26 4.03
CA ASP A 61 11.24 -3.37 2.94
C ASP A 61 10.62 -3.94 1.65
N TYR A 62 9.72 -4.93 1.80
CA TYR A 62 8.92 -5.42 0.69
C TYR A 62 7.84 -4.43 0.30
N LEU A 63 7.22 -3.69 1.20
CA LEU A 63 6.19 -2.75 0.80
C LEU A 63 6.75 -1.61 -0.06
N VAL A 64 7.88 -1.03 0.34
CA VAL A 64 8.42 0.23 -0.25
C VAL A 64 9.36 0.04 -1.44
N GLY A 65 9.53 -1.19 -1.94
CA GLY A 65 10.40 -1.44 -3.11
C GLY A 65 11.86 -1.77 -2.79
N ARG A 66 12.27 -1.80 -1.50
CA ARG A 66 13.68 -1.98 -1.10
C ARG A 66 14.21 -3.40 -1.30
N ARG A 67 13.37 -4.41 -1.14
CA ARG A 67 13.69 -5.83 -1.41
C ARG A 67 12.54 -6.53 -2.12
N ASP A 68 12.83 -7.47 -3.02
CA ASP A 68 11.81 -8.27 -3.75
C ASP A 68 11.35 -9.52 -2.98
N LYS A 69 12.08 -9.90 -1.92
CA LYS A 69 11.79 -11.06 -1.07
C LYS A 69 11.63 -10.60 0.38
N GLN A 70 10.72 -11.27 1.08
CA GLN A 70 10.42 -11.08 2.49
C GLN A 70 11.58 -11.61 3.34
#